data_AF-A0A0Q9TPF6-F1
#
_entry.id   AF-A0A0Q9TPF6-F1
#
_cell.length_a   1.000
_cell.length_b   1.000
_cell.length_c   1.000
_cell.angle_alpha   90.00
_cell.angle_beta   90.00
_cell.angle_gamma   90.00
#
_symmetry.space_group_name_H-M   'P 1'
#
loop_
_entity.id
_entity.type
_entity.pdbx_description
1 polymer ?
#
loop_
_entity_poly.entity_id
_entity_poly.type
_entity_poly.pdbx_seq_one_letter_code
_entity_poly.pdbx_strand_id
1 'polypeptide(L)'
;MATIPLAAACGSSTQPPASGGGSAAASSSSAPSATTSAQGDAAYCAALESGQKELESMSSKLSDTAALAQGKAVLEKIEAAAPAEVKQEWGDLIAFVDAAASGDKSALTAATAKMDASSTTIEKHAKTTCNLDIS
;
A
#
# COMPACT_ATOMS: atom_id res chain seq x y z
N MET A 1 -32.36 -42.97 -28.49
CA MET A 1 -32.99 -41.86 -27.75
C MET A 1 -31.89 -40.82 -27.54
N ALA A 2 -31.69 -39.86 -28.45
CA ALA A 2 -32.20 -38.46 -28.41
C ALA A 2 -31.80 -37.77 -27.08
N THR A 3 -31.03 -36.66 -27.01
CA THR A 3 -31.06 -35.39 -27.79
C THR A 3 -29.73 -34.60 -27.72
N ILE A 4 -29.51 -33.71 -28.70
CA ILE A 4 -28.52 -32.61 -28.82
C ILE A 4 -29.36 -31.31 -28.97
N PRO A 5 -29.05 -30.12 -28.40
CA PRO A 5 -28.20 -29.07 -29.04
C PRO A 5 -27.35 -28.23 -28.03
N LEU A 6 -26.25 -27.54 -28.38
CA LEU A 6 -26.15 -26.37 -29.26
C LEU A 6 -24.64 -26.08 -29.50
N ALA A 7 -24.08 -26.32 -30.70
CA ALA A 7 -23.75 -25.35 -31.75
C ALA A 7 -23.07 -24.05 -31.22
N ALA A 8 -21.74 -23.90 -31.32
CA ALA A 8 -20.95 -23.48 -32.51
C ALA A 8 -20.93 -21.95 -32.73
N ALA A 9 -19.76 -21.33 -32.50
CA ALA A 9 -19.23 -20.28 -33.34
C ALA A 9 -17.70 -20.18 -33.16
N CYS A 10 -16.99 -20.84 -34.09
CA CYS A 10 -15.59 -20.61 -34.40
C CYS A 10 -15.41 -19.20 -34.98
N GLY A 11 -14.26 -18.59 -34.74
CA GLY A 11 -13.94 -17.23 -35.13
C GLY A 11 -13.76 -17.01 -36.64
N SER A 12 -13.42 -15.77 -37.00
CA SER A 12 -12.29 -15.39 -37.87
C SER A 12 -12.37 -13.89 -38.18
N SER A 13 -11.23 -13.23 -37.99
CA SER A 13 -10.68 -12.08 -38.71
C SER A 13 -11.61 -11.19 -39.55
N THR A 14 -11.56 -9.86 -39.34
CA THR A 14 -11.61 -8.84 -40.42
C THR A 14 -11.40 -7.42 -39.87
N GLN A 15 -10.27 -6.81 -40.28
CA GLN A 15 -10.11 -5.48 -40.88
C GLN A 15 -11.17 -4.38 -40.61
N PRO A 16 -10.77 -3.13 -40.29
CA PRO A 16 -11.70 -2.00 -40.32
C PRO A 16 -11.79 -1.38 -41.73
N PRO A 17 -13.00 -1.05 -42.22
CA PRO A 17 -13.16 -0.03 -43.24
C PRO A 17 -13.52 1.32 -42.61
N ALA A 18 -13.06 2.39 -43.26
CA ALA A 18 -13.44 3.75 -42.95
C ALA A 18 -14.81 4.11 -43.53
N SER A 19 -15.49 5.04 -42.82
CA SER A 19 -16.36 6.12 -43.31
C SER A 19 -17.83 6.06 -42.86
N GLY A 20 -18.22 7.05 -42.05
CA GLY A 20 -19.47 7.79 -42.26
C GLY A 20 -20.61 7.59 -41.24
N GLY A 21 -20.77 8.60 -40.36
CA GLY A 21 -22.11 9.15 -40.04
C GLY A 21 -22.78 8.74 -38.73
N GLY A 22 -22.97 9.73 -37.84
CA GLY A 22 -24.25 9.92 -37.13
C GLY A 22 -24.36 9.54 -35.65
N SER A 23 -24.35 10.57 -34.81
CA SER A 23 -25.18 10.76 -33.61
C SER A 23 -25.04 9.84 -32.38
N ALA A 24 -24.39 10.43 -31.37
CA ALA A 24 -24.89 10.70 -30.02
C ALA A 24 -25.18 9.55 -29.03
N ALA A 25 -24.74 9.84 -27.80
CA ALA A 25 -25.02 9.17 -26.52
C ALA A 25 -24.28 7.85 -26.29
N ALA A 26 -23.54 7.65 -25.22
CA ALA A 26 -23.24 8.49 -24.08
C ALA A 26 -21.81 8.16 -23.65
N SER A 27 -20.97 9.18 -23.56
CA SER A 27 -19.85 9.18 -22.64
C SER A 27 -20.46 9.10 -21.23
N SER A 28 -20.76 7.87 -20.80
CA SER A 28 -21.15 7.58 -19.43
C SER A 28 -19.88 7.65 -18.59
N SER A 29 -19.56 8.89 -18.23
CA SER A 29 -18.91 9.30 -16.99
C SER A 29 -17.95 8.27 -16.41
N SER A 30 -16.67 8.42 -16.74
CA SER A 30 -15.59 8.04 -15.84
C SER A 30 -15.95 8.58 -14.46
N ALA A 31 -16.35 7.72 -13.54
CA ALA A 31 -16.49 8.09 -12.14
C ALA A 31 -15.08 8.41 -11.63
N PRO A 32 -14.71 9.68 -11.36
CA PRO A 32 -13.45 9.98 -10.72
C PRO A 32 -13.70 9.84 -9.22
N SER A 33 -13.77 8.60 -8.75
CA SER A 33 -13.80 8.32 -7.31
C SER A 33 -12.99 7.09 -6.94
N ALA A 34 -12.50 6.31 -7.92
CA ALA A 34 -11.52 5.26 -7.71
C ALA A 34 -10.07 5.76 -7.93
N THR A 35 -9.88 6.93 -8.53
CA THR A 35 -8.55 7.44 -8.89
C THR A 35 -7.79 7.89 -7.64
N THR A 36 -8.41 8.69 -6.76
CA THR A 36 -7.78 9.15 -5.51
C THR A 36 -7.42 8.01 -4.57
N SER A 37 -8.29 7.01 -4.41
CA SER A 37 -8.02 5.86 -3.53
C SER A 37 -6.86 5.04 -4.07
N ALA A 38 -6.91 4.65 -5.34
CA ALA A 38 -5.83 3.89 -5.98
C ALA A 38 -4.50 4.67 -6.05
N GLN A 39 -4.53 6.00 -6.14
CA GLN A 39 -3.32 6.84 -6.09
C GLN A 39 -2.77 7.00 -4.68
N GLY A 40 -3.62 7.08 -3.66
CA GLY A 40 -3.20 7.04 -2.25
C GLY A 40 -2.57 5.69 -1.90
N ASP A 41 -3.20 4.59 -2.32
CA ASP A 41 -2.69 3.24 -2.14
C ASP A 41 -1.35 3.06 -2.86
N ALA A 42 -1.22 3.49 -4.13
CA ALA A 42 0.04 3.38 -4.86
C ALA A 42 1.18 4.20 -4.22
N ALA A 43 0.88 5.40 -3.70
CA ALA A 43 1.85 6.22 -2.99
C ALA A 43 2.30 5.55 -1.68
N TYR A 44 1.36 4.97 -0.93
CA TYR A 44 1.64 4.19 0.27
C TYR A 44 2.50 2.96 -0.03
N CYS A 45 2.16 2.18 -1.07
CA CYS A 45 2.91 0.99 -1.45
C CYS A 45 4.34 1.32 -1.90
N ALA A 46 4.53 2.41 -2.67
CA ALA A 46 5.86 2.85 -3.07
C ALA A 46 6.69 3.37 -1.87
N ALA A 47 6.04 4.04 -0.91
CA ALA A 47 6.67 4.48 0.33
C ALA A 47 7.07 3.30 1.21
N LEU A 48 6.24 2.26 1.28
CA LEU A 48 6.53 1.00 1.98
C LEU A 48 7.74 0.28 1.37
N GLU A 49 7.75 0.07 0.05
CA GLU A 49 8.83 -0.62 -0.64
C GLU A 49 10.17 0.13 -0.50
N SER A 50 10.15 1.44 -0.74
CA SER A 50 11.35 2.28 -0.54
C SER A 50 11.77 2.34 0.92
N GLY A 51 10.80 2.46 1.83
CA GLY A 51 11.06 2.57 3.26
C GLY A 51 11.65 1.29 3.86
N GLN A 52 11.17 0.12 3.45
CA GLN A 52 11.73 -1.17 3.86
C GLN A 52 13.20 -1.26 3.42
N LYS A 53 13.50 -0.93 2.15
CA LYS A 53 14.87 -0.97 1.63
C LYS A 53 15.83 -0.04 2.38
N GLU A 54 15.36 1.16 2.73
CA GLU A 54 16.12 2.12 3.53
C GLU A 54 16.34 1.58 4.96
N LEU A 55 15.29 1.05 5.61
CA LEU A 55 15.37 0.47 6.96
C LEU A 55 16.28 -0.76 7.00
N GLU A 56 16.21 -1.66 6.01
CA GLU A 56 17.11 -2.81 5.88
C GLU A 56 18.58 -2.36 5.73
N SER A 57 18.82 -1.31 4.93
CA SER A 57 20.16 -0.73 4.79
C SER A 57 20.70 -0.15 6.11
N MET A 58 19.79 0.27 7.00
CA MET A 58 20.11 0.82 8.32
C MET A 58 20.11 -0.24 9.44
N SER A 59 19.60 -1.45 9.20
CA SER A 59 19.46 -2.51 10.22
C SER A 59 20.79 -2.86 10.90
N SER A 60 21.90 -2.80 10.15
CA SER A 60 23.26 -3.00 10.71
C SER A 60 23.77 -1.85 11.60
N LYS A 61 23.01 -0.75 11.70
CA LYS A 61 23.35 0.47 12.46
C LYS A 61 22.29 0.82 13.50
N LEU A 62 21.39 -0.10 13.87
CA LEU A 62 20.28 0.17 14.80
C LEU A 62 20.71 0.66 16.19
N SER A 63 21.96 0.41 16.59
CA SER A 63 22.56 0.94 17.82
C SER A 63 22.98 2.42 17.71
N ASP A 64 22.93 3.00 16.51
CA ASP A 64 23.35 4.36 16.21
C ASP A 64 22.15 5.31 16.25
N THR A 65 22.27 6.38 17.04
CA THR A 65 21.20 7.37 17.21
C THR A 65 20.87 8.07 15.90
N ALA A 66 21.84 8.24 14.98
CA ALA A 66 21.56 8.81 13.67
C ALA A 66 20.76 7.84 12.79
N ALA A 67 21.01 6.53 12.89
CA ALA A 67 20.21 5.52 12.20
C ALA A 67 18.77 5.47 12.74
N LEU A 68 18.55 5.63 14.05
CA LEU A 68 17.20 5.76 14.63
C LEU A 68 16.49 7.02 14.11
N ALA A 69 17.18 8.15 14.05
CA ALA A 69 16.62 9.39 13.49
C ALA A 69 16.27 9.25 12.00
N GLN A 70 17.10 8.56 11.22
CA GLN A 70 16.82 8.26 9.82
C GLN A 70 15.65 7.27 9.67
N GLY A 71 15.59 6.23 10.49
CA GLY A 71 14.48 5.28 10.53
C GLY A 71 13.16 5.97 10.89
N LYS A 72 13.18 6.90 11.85
CA LYS A 72 12.03 7.76 12.17
C LYS A 72 11.57 8.57 10.95
N ALA A 73 12.50 9.22 10.24
CA ALA A 73 12.17 10.00 9.06
C ALA A 73 11.58 9.15 7.91
N VAL A 74 11.99 7.88 7.80
CA VAL A 74 11.38 6.92 6.88
C VAL A 74 9.95 6.57 7.31
N LEU A 75 9.76 6.26 8.60
CA LEU A 75 8.44 5.98 9.18
C LEU A 75 7.47 7.15 9.01
N GLU A 76 7.92 8.40 9.22
CA GLU A 76 7.11 9.61 9.01
C GLU A 76 6.68 9.78 7.54
N LYS A 77 7.54 9.41 6.58
CA LYS A 77 7.15 9.42 5.15
C LYS A 77 6.10 8.37 4.84
N ILE A 78 6.22 7.18 5.43
CA ILE A 78 5.24 6.11 5.24
C ILE A 78 3.91 6.51 5.87
N GLU A 79 3.92 7.04 7.10
CA GLU A 79 2.73 7.54 7.81
C GLU A 79 2.03 8.67 7.04
N ALA A 80 2.78 9.58 6.42
CA ALA A 80 2.23 10.64 5.59
C ALA A 80 1.51 10.11 4.34
N ALA A 81 2.02 9.03 3.75
CA ALA A 81 1.40 8.35 2.60
C ALA A 81 0.34 7.32 3.01
N ALA A 82 0.31 6.90 4.27
CA ALA A 82 -0.54 5.84 4.78
C ALA A 82 -2.03 6.21 4.73
N PRO A 83 -2.91 5.26 4.35
CA PRO A 83 -4.34 5.46 4.48
C PRO A 83 -4.74 5.51 5.95
N ALA A 84 -5.87 6.16 6.22
CA ALA A 84 -6.36 6.40 7.59
C ALA A 84 -6.51 5.11 8.43
N GLU A 85 -6.69 3.97 7.77
CA GLU A 85 -6.83 2.63 8.39
C GLU A 85 -5.56 2.11 9.07
N VAL A 86 -4.36 2.55 8.64
CA VAL A 86 -3.07 2.14 9.22
C VAL A 86 -2.23 3.31 9.72
N LYS A 87 -2.70 4.55 9.49
CA LYS A 87 -1.98 5.77 9.84
C LYS A 87 -1.71 5.88 11.35
N GLN A 88 -2.66 5.43 12.16
CA GLN A 88 -2.48 5.41 13.62
C GLN A 88 -1.39 4.42 14.02
N GLU A 89 -1.37 3.23 13.43
CA GLU A 89 -0.40 2.17 13.71
C GLU A 89 1.02 2.62 13.31
N TRP A 90 1.16 3.36 12.21
CA TRP A 90 2.44 4.02 11.87
C TRP A 90 2.85 5.07 12.89
N GLY A 91 1.89 5.84 13.42
CA GLY A 91 2.12 6.78 14.51
C GLY A 91 2.65 6.10 15.79
N ASP A 92 2.10 4.94 16.14
CA ASP A 92 2.57 4.13 17.28
C ASP A 92 4.02 3.63 17.05
N LEU A 93 4.38 3.22 15.83
CA LEU A 93 5.78 2.87 15.49
C LEU A 93 6.72 4.07 15.59
N ILE A 94 6.30 5.25 15.14
CA ILE A 94 7.09 6.49 15.28
C ILE A 94 7.32 6.81 16.76
N ALA A 95 6.27 6.69 17.59
CA ALA A 95 6.36 6.87 19.03
C ALA A 95 7.29 5.85 19.69
N PHE A 96 7.32 4.60 19.21
CA PHE A 96 8.28 3.59 19.66
C PHE A 96 9.73 4.01 19.39
N VAL A 97 10.02 4.49 18.18
CA VAL A 97 11.37 4.98 17.83
C VAL A 97 11.76 6.20 18.66
N ASP A 98 10.82 7.11 18.92
CA ASP A 98 11.05 8.28 19.77
C ASP A 98 11.35 7.89 21.23
N ALA A 99 10.59 6.93 21.78
CA ALA A 99 10.84 6.38 23.10
C ALA A 99 12.21 5.67 23.20
N ALA A 100 12.57 4.93 22.14
CA ALA A 100 13.87 4.26 22.04
C ALA A 100 15.03 5.28 21.98
N ALA A 101 14.89 6.33 21.18
CA ALA A 101 15.89 7.39 21.05
C ALA A 101 16.02 8.22 22.33
N SER A 102 14.92 8.46 23.04
CA SER A 102 14.88 9.18 24.31
C SER A 102 15.41 8.35 25.49
N GLY A 103 15.50 7.02 25.34
CA GLY A 103 15.89 6.10 26.41
C GLY A 103 14.82 5.94 27.49
N ASP A 104 13.58 6.35 27.23
CA ASP A 104 12.48 6.25 28.19
C ASP A 104 11.95 4.82 28.22
N LYS A 105 12.42 4.04 29.19
CA LYS A 105 12.08 2.61 29.32
C LYS A 105 10.59 2.36 29.55
N SER A 106 9.88 3.28 30.21
CA SER A 106 8.45 3.15 30.48
C SER A 106 7.63 3.36 29.21
N ALA A 107 7.94 4.41 28.45
CA ALA A 107 7.35 4.68 27.14
C ALA A 107 7.69 3.56 26.16
N LEU A 108 8.94 3.08 26.16
CA LEU A 108 9.38 1.97 25.30
C LEU A 108 8.59 0.69 25.61
N THR A 109 8.42 0.34 26.89
CA THR A 109 7.62 -0.83 27.29
C THR A 109 6.16 -0.72 26.84
N ALA A 110 5.56 0.46 27.02
CA ALA A 110 4.18 0.72 26.59
C ALA A 110 4.02 0.70 25.06
N ALA A 111 5.05 1.14 24.32
CA ALA A 111 5.07 1.12 22.87
C ALA A 111 5.34 -0.29 22.32
N THR A 112 6.25 -1.08 22.92
CA THR A 112 6.47 -2.49 22.57
C THR A 112 5.19 -3.31 22.70
N ALA A 113 4.39 -3.07 23.74
CA ALA A 113 3.12 -3.77 23.94
C ALA A 113 2.10 -3.51 22.81
N LYS A 114 2.20 -2.38 22.11
CA LYS A 114 1.35 -2.05 20.95
C LYS A 114 2.00 -2.39 19.61
N MET A 115 3.33 -2.50 19.58
CA MET A 115 4.10 -2.68 18.35
C MET A 115 3.69 -3.96 17.62
N ASP A 116 3.52 -5.08 18.32
CA ASP A 116 3.16 -6.37 17.71
C ASP A 116 1.81 -6.30 16.96
N ALA A 117 0.81 -5.67 17.61
CA ALA A 117 -0.52 -5.47 17.01
C ALA A 117 -0.50 -4.45 15.86
N SER A 118 0.29 -3.38 16.00
CA SER A 118 0.45 -2.33 14.99
C SER A 118 1.15 -2.89 13.75
N SER A 119 2.26 -3.60 13.93
CA SER A 119 2.99 -4.31 12.86
C SER A 119 2.10 -5.33 12.16
N THR A 120 1.39 -6.18 12.89
CA THR A 120 0.47 -7.17 12.29
C THR A 120 -0.59 -6.50 11.41
N THR A 121 -1.13 -5.35 11.85
CA THR A 121 -2.16 -4.61 11.11
C THR A 121 -1.56 -3.98 9.84
N ILE A 122 -0.40 -3.36 9.98
CA ILE A 122 0.37 -2.77 8.87
C ILE A 122 0.74 -3.84 7.84
N GLU A 123 1.28 -4.98 8.28
CA GLU A 123 1.68 -6.12 7.44
C GLU A 123 0.48 -6.67 6.68
N LYS A 124 -0.64 -6.89 7.38
CA LYS A 124 -1.86 -7.37 6.76
C LYS A 124 -2.36 -6.40 5.69
N HIS A 125 -2.38 -5.10 5.99
CA HIS A 125 -2.81 -4.09 5.04
C HIS A 125 -1.86 -3.98 3.84
N ALA A 126 -0.55 -4.01 4.07
CA ALA A 126 0.43 -4.01 2.99
C ALA A 126 0.29 -5.25 2.10
N LYS A 127 0.01 -6.42 2.68
CA LYS A 127 -0.20 -7.64 1.91
C LYS A 127 -1.50 -7.60 1.11
N THR A 128 -2.59 -7.10 1.68
CA THR A 128 -3.89 -7.04 0.99
C THR A 128 -3.95 -5.93 -0.05
N THR A 129 -3.34 -4.78 0.24
CA THR A 129 -3.47 -3.56 -0.57
C THR A 129 -2.31 -3.39 -1.54
N CYS A 130 -1.08 -3.69 -1.09
CA CYS A 130 0.14 -3.52 -1.86
C CYS A 130 0.72 -4.83 -2.41
N ASN A 131 0.21 -5.99 -1.98
CA ASN A 131 0.84 -7.30 -2.24
C ASN A 131 2.30 -7.36 -1.75
N LEU A 132 2.64 -6.57 -0.73
CA LEU A 132 3.96 -6.52 -0.12
C LEU A 132 3.97 -7.31 1.18
N ASP A 133 4.97 -8.17 1.34
CA ASP A 133 5.23 -8.92 2.57
C ASP A 133 6.37 -8.18 3.31
N ILE A 134 6.00 -7.47 4.37
CA ILE A 134 6.88 -6.57 5.13
C ILE A 134 7.06 -7.09 6.56
N SER A 135 7.62 -8.29 6.67
CA SER A 135 8.02 -8.92 7.93
C SER A 135 9.47 -8.61 8.30
#